data_AF-A0A9D8K9H0-F1
#
_entry.id   AF-A0A9D8K9H0-F1
#
_cell.length_a   1.000
_cell.length_b   1.000
_cell.length_c   1.000
_cell.angle_alpha   90.00
_cell.angle_beta   90.00
_cell.angle_gamma   90.00
#
_symmetry.space_group_name_H-M   'P 1'
#
loop_
_entity.id
_entity.type
_entity.pdbx_description
1 polymer ?
#
loop_
_entity_poly.entity_id
_entity_poly.type
_entity_poly.pdbx_seq_one_letter_code
_entity_poly.pdbx_strand_id
1 'polypeptide(L)' 'MTPPLEHLELVLDAAPGPLLPQVRRLLAERLGPDAEALRWAITGLSSASTPGPTRLTLEAVVLRSPL' A
#
# COMPACT_ATOMS: atom_id res chain seq x y z
N MET A 1 -21.06 -8.81 5.26
CA MET A 1 -20.03 -9.42 4.38
C MET A 1 -18.68 -9.07 4.97
N THR A 2 -17.76 -10.03 5.06
CA THR A 2 -16.39 -9.76 5.55
C THR A 2 -15.56 -9.18 4.40
N PRO A 3 -14.92 -8.01 4.57
CA PRO A 3 -14.07 -7.43 3.52
C PRO A 3 -12.91 -8.38 3.18
N PRO A 4 -12.56 -8.56 1.90
CA PRO A 4 -11.51 -9.47 1.47
C PRO A 4 -10.12 -8.99 1.91
N LEU A 5 -9.20 -9.95 2.06
CA LEU A 5 -7.77 -9.69 2.15
C LEU A 5 -7.19 -9.58 0.73
N GLU A 6 -6.49 -8.51 0.44
CA GLU A 6 -5.84 -8.23 -0.85
C GLU A 6 -4.32 -8.09 -0.68
N HIS A 7 -3.58 -8.69 -1.62
CA HIS A 7 -2.14 -8.51 -1.75
C HIS A 7 -1.84 -7.33 -2.67
N LEU A 8 -1.16 -6.31 -2.15
CA LEU A 8 -0.87 -5.08 -2.87
C LEU A 8 0.65 -4.87 -2.96
N GLU A 9 1.11 -4.43 -4.13
CA GLU A 9 2.47 -3.94 -4.31
C GLU A 9 2.45 -2.42 -4.43
N LEU A 10 3.27 -1.74 -3.62
CA LEU A 10 3.47 -0.28 -3.67
C LEU A 10 4.92 0.03 -3.99
N VAL A 11 5.13 1.09 -4.77
CA VAL A 11 6.47 1.58 -5.09
C VAL A 11 6.70 2.86 -4.31
N LEU A 12 7.63 2.83 -3.36
CA LEU A 12 8.05 3.99 -2.59
C LEU A 12 9.07 4.81 -3.36
N ASP A 13 8.89 6.12 -3.35
CA ASP A 13 9.91 7.07 -3.81
C ASP A 13 11.07 7.09 -2.81
N ALA A 14 12.29 7.25 -3.33
CA ALA A 14 13.48 7.49 -2.52
C ALA A 14 13.47 8.95 -2.01
N ALA A 15 12.63 9.23 -1.01
CA ALA A 15 12.50 10.54 -0.39
C ALA A 15 12.83 10.46 1.12
N PRO A 16 13.54 11.44 1.68
CA PRO A 16 13.75 11.52 3.12
C PRO A 16 12.42 11.83 3.83
N GLY A 17 12.14 11.12 4.93
CA GLY A 17 10.96 11.41 5.77
C GLY A 17 10.30 10.15 6.36
N PRO A 18 9.17 10.33 7.06
CA PRO A 18 8.40 9.22 7.62
C PRO A 18 7.74 8.39 6.51
N LEU A 19 7.84 7.07 6.63
CA LEU A 19 7.28 6.12 5.65
C LEU A 19 5.74 6.10 5.63
N LEU A 20 5.12 6.22 6.80
CA LEU A 20 3.67 5.99 6.96
C LEU A 20 2.79 6.91 6.10
N PRO A 21 3.01 8.24 6.02
CA PRO A 21 2.25 9.11 5.12
C PRO A 21 2.35 8.69 3.64
N GLN A 22 3.54 8.27 3.19
CA GLN A 22 3.75 7.84 1.81
C GLN A 22 3.00 6.54 1.51
N VAL A 23 3.06 5.56 2.42
CA VAL A 23 2.29 4.31 2.30
C VAL A 23 0.79 4.57 2.25
N ARG A 24 0.27 5.45 3.12
CA ARG A 24 -1.17 5.81 3.12
C ARG A 24 -1.61 6.46 1.82
N ARG A 25 -0.80 7.37 1.26
CA ARG A 25 -1.06 8.00 -0.03
C ARG A 25 -1.10 6.96 -1.15
N LEU A 26 -0.06 6.13 -1.25
CA LEU A 26 0.06 5.11 -2.30
C LEU A 26 -1.05 4.05 -2.20
N LEU A 27 -1.47 3.67 -0.99
CA LEU A 27 -2.63 2.79 -0.79
C LEU A 27 -3.92 3.42 -1.33
N ALA A 28 -4.19 4.69 -1.01
CA ALA A 28 -5.37 5.39 -1.49
C ALA A 28 -5.37 5.52 -3.02
N GLU A 29 -4.24 5.88 -3.61
CA GLU A 29 -4.06 5.95 -5.07
C GLU A 29 -4.28 4.57 -5.73
N ARG A 30 -3.76 3.50 -5.12
CA ARG A 30 -3.87 2.14 -5.66
C ARG A 30 -5.28 1.57 -5.60
N LEU A 31 -6.05 1.93 -4.56
CA LEU A 31 -7.40 1.43 -4.32
C LEU A 31 -8.47 2.25 -5.06
N GLY A 32 -8.21 3.53 -5.30
CA GLY A 32 -9.18 4.44 -5.91
C GLY A 32 -10.17 5.03 -4.90
N PRO A 33 -11.06 5.94 -5.35
CA PRO A 33 -11.93 6.70 -4.45
C PRO A 33 -13.03 5.87 -3.79
N ASP A 34 -13.40 4.73 -4.37
CA ASP A 34 -14.52 3.90 -3.91
C ASP A 34 -14.07 2.74 -3.00
N ALA A 35 -12.81 2.75 -2.56
CA ALA A 35 -12.25 1.69 -1.74
C ALA A 35 -11.34 2.23 -0.62
N GLU A 36 -11.39 1.55 0.53
CA GLU A 36 -10.64 1.91 1.73
C GLU A 36 -9.95 0.68 2.33
N ALA A 37 -8.66 0.81 2.66
CA ALA A 37 -7.93 -0.19 3.43
C ALA A 37 -8.20 -0.01 4.93
N LEU A 38 -9.03 -0.86 5.52
CA LEU A 38 -9.40 -0.80 6.94
C LEU A 38 -8.23 -1.20 7.87
N ARG A 39 -7.46 -2.20 7.43
CA ARG A 39 -6.29 -2.73 8.14
C ARG A 39 -5.29 -3.18 7.10
N TRP A 40 -4.00 -3.00 7.38
CA TRP A 40 -2.95 -3.48 6.50
C TRP A 40 -1.65 -3.73 7.27
N ALA A 41 -0.81 -4.60 6.71
CA ALA A 41 0.52 -4.90 7.21
C ALA A 41 1.50 -4.98 6.05
N ILE A 42 2.74 -4.53 6.27
CA ILE A 42 3.84 -4.74 5.33
C ILE A 42 4.32 -6.17 5.52
N THR A 43 4.30 -6.95 4.45
CA THR A 43 4.69 -8.37 4.44
C THR A 43 5.96 -8.64 3.64
N GLY A 44 6.39 -7.67 2.83
CA GLY A 44 7.61 -7.79 2.03
C GLY A 44 8.24 -6.43 1.73
N LEU A 45 9.56 -6.46 1.59
CA LEU A 45 10.37 -5.33 1.16
C LEU A 45 11.35 -5.84 0.11
N SER A 46 11.33 -5.26 -1.08
CA SER A 46 12.33 -5.49 -2.12
C SER A 46 12.99 -4.16 -2.44
N SER A 47 14.23 -4.00 -1.98
CA SER A 47 15.07 -2.85 -2.31
C SER A 47 16.11 -3.27 -3.35
N ALA A 48 16.33 -2.43 -4.36
CA ALA A 48 17.46 -2.61 -5.26
C ALA A 48 18.75 -2.22 -4.52
N SER A 49 19.86 -2.91 -4.82
CA SER A 49 21.18 -2.66 -4.21
C SER A 49 21.73 -1.25 -4.44
N THR A 50 21.10 -0.48 -5.33
CA THR A 50 21.38 0.92 -5.63
C THR A 50 20.28 1.84 -5.10
N PRO A 51 20.59 3.11 -4.76
CA PRO A 51 19.57 4.08 -4.39
C PRO A 51 18.52 4.18 -5.49
N GLY A 52 17.27 3.86 -5.15
CA GLY A 52 16.19 3.71 -6.12
C GLY A 52 14.85 3.45 -5.46
N PRO A 53 13.77 3.40 -6.25
CA PRO A 53 12.45 3.15 -5.73
C PRO A 53 12.40 1.78 -5.03
N THR A 54 11.83 1.76 -3.83
CA THR A 54 11.74 0.54 -3.02
C THR A 54 10.35 -0.05 -3.15
N ARG A 55 10.25 -1.34 -3.45
CA ARG A 55 8.96 -2.01 -3.57
C ARG A 55 8.54 -2.59 -2.22
N LEU A 56 7.34 -2.26 -1.78
CA LEU A 56 6.67 -2.86 -0.64
C LEU A 56 5.60 -3.83 -1.10
N THR A 57 5.49 -4.96 -0.40
CA THR A 57 4.32 -5.85 -0.47
C THR A 57 3.51 -5.67 0.80
N LEU A 58 2.20 -5.50 0.64
CA LEU A 58 1.26 -5.36 1.74
C LEU A 58 0.14 -6.39 1.63
N GLU A 59 -0.35 -6.80 2.79
CA GLU A 59 -1.64 -7.44 2.94
C GLU A 59 -2.62 -6.41 3.51
N ALA A 60 -3.74 -6.19 2.83
CA ALA A 60 -4.72 -5.19 3.21
C ALA A 60 -6.14 -5.77 3.23
N VAL A 61 -6.91 -5.46 4.27
CA VAL A 61 -8.35 -5.73 4.32
C VAL A 61 -9.06 -4.55 3.68
N VAL A 62 -9.69 -4.76 2.52
CA VAL A 62 -10.24 -3.69 1.70
C VAL A 62 -11.75 -3.69 1.75
N LEU A 63 -12.33 -2.55 2.13
CA LEU A 63 -13.75 -2.28 1.97
C LEU A 63 -13.97 -1.58 0.62
N ARG A 64 -14.96 -2.03 -0.14
CA ARG A 64 -15.36 -1.43 -1.42
C ARG A 64 -16.80 -0.97 -1.32
N SER A 65 -17.06 0.29 -1.65
CA SER A 65 -18.44 0.79 -1.75
C SER A 65 -19.11 0.19 -2.98
N PRO A 66 -20.34 -0.33 -2.87
CA PRO A 66 -21.11 -0.66 -4.05
C PRO A 66 -21.39 0.62 -4.84
N LEU A 67 -21.11 0.58 -6.15
CA LEU A 67 -21.52 1.61 -7.10
C LEU A 67 -23.05 1.71 -7.20
#